data_AF-A0A3P6R3A8-F1
#
_entry.id   AF-A0A3P6R3A8-F1
#
_cell.length_a   1.000
_cell.length_b   1.000
_cell.length_c   1.000
_cell.angle_alpha   90.00
_cell.angle_beta   90.00
_cell.angle_gamma   90.00
#
_symmetry.space_group_name_H-M   'P 1'
#
loop_
_entity.id
_entity.type
_entity.pdbx_description
1 polymer ?
#
loop_
_entity_poly.entity_id
_entity_poly.type
_entity_poly.pdbx_seq_one_letter_code
_entity_poly.pdbx_strand_id
1 'polypeptide(L)'
;MCLRLFIYLADVAKGSGERLLSFAWLAYDVLAVVKQHNIISDENYDPPTSPVLDILGSRLDSFYLENLEKIETLMGELSETKTQLYRYLRYYPGLERIFYVVVSWARRNQLLNECIRAEHMCMMLTLFATGRILGSTSIMPPVLDTLSAATVEEDDIVKPTTEQYINMLVLFYEYMASRYFKKLTQLSFAELGCSSVFLRGQWVPIHEAAVDTYYNLVLNLDLEGLLGQDVLSTNGSCRECEPFTIELPGLFCFES
;
A
#
# COMPACT_ATOMS: atom_id res chain seq x y z
N MET A 1 25.78 -3.77 -19.67
CA MET A 1 26.10 -5.17 -20.06
C MET A 1 24.85 -5.90 -20.59
N CYS A 2 23.67 -5.71 -19.99
CA CYS A 2 22.42 -6.37 -20.38
C CYS A 2 21.88 -6.02 -21.78
N LEU A 3 22.05 -4.77 -22.25
CA LEU A 3 21.62 -4.37 -23.61
C LEU A 3 22.35 -5.14 -24.72
N ARG A 4 23.64 -5.44 -24.52
CA ARG A 4 24.43 -6.24 -25.48
C ARG A 4 24.01 -7.70 -25.49
N LEU A 5 23.58 -8.23 -24.34
CA LEU A 5 23.03 -9.58 -24.24
C LEU A 5 21.69 -9.68 -24.96
N PHE A 6 20.84 -8.64 -24.86
CA PHE A 6 19.56 -8.56 -25.55
C PHE A 6 19.73 -8.49 -27.09
N ILE A 7 20.64 -7.64 -27.58
CA ILE A 7 20.95 -7.56 -29.01
C ILE A 7 21.52 -8.90 -29.52
N TYR A 8 22.43 -9.51 -28.76
CA TYR A 8 23.02 -10.80 -29.12
C TYR A 8 21.97 -11.93 -29.18
N LEU A 9 21.06 -12.02 -28.21
CA LEU A 9 19.99 -13.02 -28.21
C LEU A 9 18.98 -12.79 -29.34
N ALA A 10 18.67 -11.53 -29.65
CA ALA A 10 17.80 -11.17 -30.77
C ALA A 10 18.43 -11.54 -32.13
N ASP A 11 19.73 -11.36 -32.30
CA ASP A 11 20.45 -11.74 -33.52
C ASP A 11 20.57 -13.26 -33.67
N VAL A 12 20.80 -13.99 -32.57
CA VAL A 12 20.84 -15.47 -32.57
C VAL A 12 19.48 -16.07 -32.96
N ALA A 13 18.37 -15.49 -32.49
CA ALA A 13 17.03 -15.97 -32.83
C ALA A 13 16.58 -15.61 -34.25
N LYS A 14 17.04 -14.48 -34.80
CA LYS A 14 16.86 -14.17 -36.23
C LYS A 14 17.55 -15.22 -37.12
N GLY A 15 18.64 -15.82 -36.66
CA GLY A 15 19.35 -16.89 -37.37
C GLY A 15 18.72 -18.28 -37.24
N SER A 16 17.98 -18.58 -36.17
CA SER A 16 17.40 -19.90 -35.91
C SER A 16 15.95 -20.07 -36.39
N GLY A 17 15.26 -18.99 -36.74
CA GLY A 17 13.85 -19.04 -37.16
C GLY A 17 12.88 -19.36 -36.01
N GLU A 18 13.36 -19.42 -34.76
CA GLU A 18 12.55 -19.70 -33.58
C GLU A 18 11.97 -18.40 -33.00
N ARG A 19 10.68 -18.40 -32.68
CA ARG A 19 10.02 -17.30 -31.97
C ARG A 19 10.56 -17.21 -30.55
N LEU A 20 11.37 -16.20 -30.28
CA LEU A 20 11.69 -15.82 -28.90
C LEU A 20 10.44 -15.20 -28.25
N LEU A 21 9.91 -15.89 -27.24
CA LEU A 21 9.01 -15.29 -26.27
C LEU A 21 9.86 -14.35 -25.40
N SER A 22 9.83 -13.05 -25.67
CA SER A 22 10.41 -12.07 -24.76
C SER A 22 9.66 -12.16 -23.42
N PHE A 23 10.32 -12.61 -22.36
CA PHE A 23 9.74 -12.62 -21.03
C PHE A 23 9.49 -11.17 -20.59
N ALA A 24 8.23 -10.77 -20.39
CA ALA A 24 7.85 -9.42 -19.97
C ALA A 24 8.60 -8.95 -18.70
N TRP A 25 8.99 -9.89 -17.84
CA TRP A 25 9.79 -9.67 -16.64
C TRP A 25 11.17 -9.05 -16.91
N LEU A 26 11.78 -9.35 -18.07
CA LEU A 26 13.10 -8.83 -18.44
C LEU A 26 13.03 -7.33 -18.79
N ALA A 27 11.93 -6.88 -19.38
CA ALA A 27 11.68 -5.46 -19.61
C ALA A 27 11.43 -4.73 -18.28
N TYR A 28 10.69 -5.35 -17.35
CA TYR A 28 10.48 -4.82 -16.01
C TYR A 28 11.80 -4.67 -15.24
N ASP A 29 12.66 -5.69 -15.24
CA ASP A 29 13.97 -5.64 -14.56
C ASP A 29 14.87 -4.55 -15.13
N VAL A 30 14.87 -4.36 -16.45
CA VAL A 30 15.60 -3.26 -17.10
C VAL A 30 15.03 -1.90 -16.69
N LEU A 31 13.71 -1.75 -16.66
CA LEU A 31 13.06 -0.51 -16.22
C LEU A 31 13.33 -0.22 -14.73
N ALA A 32 13.33 -1.24 -13.88
CA ALA A 32 13.64 -1.11 -12.47
C ALA A 32 15.09 -0.64 -12.24
N VAL A 33 16.05 -1.20 -12.99
CA VAL A 33 17.46 -0.78 -12.94
C VAL A 33 17.66 0.63 -13.47
N VAL A 34 16.97 1.00 -14.56
CA VAL A 34 17.03 2.37 -15.12
C VAL A 34 16.40 3.38 -14.16
N LYS A 35 15.26 3.04 -13.54
CA LYS A 35 14.61 3.88 -12.52
C LYS A 35 15.52 4.08 -11.32
N GLN A 36 16.14 3.01 -10.82
CA GLN A 36 17.09 3.09 -9.70
C GLN A 36 18.30 3.95 -10.05
N HIS A 37 18.83 3.82 -11.28
CA HIS A 37 19.97 4.64 -11.72
C HIS A 37 19.60 6.12 -11.81
N ASN A 38 18.43 6.44 -12.36
CA ASN A 38 17.95 7.83 -12.47
C ASN A 38 17.71 8.49 -11.11
N ILE A 39 17.15 7.76 -10.14
CA ILE A 39 16.98 8.22 -8.74
C ILE A 39 18.32 8.54 -8.09
N ILE A 40 19.37 7.77 -8.38
CA ILE A 40 20.70 7.95 -7.79
C ILE A 40 21.47 9.10 -8.46
N SER A 41 21.23 9.35 -9.75
CA SER A 41 22.03 10.28 -10.56
C SER A 41 21.55 11.74 -10.54
N ASP A 42 20.33 12.01 -10.08
CA ASP A 42 19.72 13.34 -10.16
C ASP A 42 19.43 13.89 -8.76
N GLU A 43 20.21 14.90 -8.34
CA GLU A 43 20.12 15.55 -7.02
C GLU A 43 18.81 16.34 -6.82
N ASN A 44 18.06 16.62 -7.89
CA ASN A 44 16.74 17.28 -7.85
C ASN A 44 15.63 16.37 -8.40
N TYR A 45 15.81 15.06 -8.34
CA TYR A 45 14.77 14.12 -8.75
C TYR A 45 13.57 14.19 -7.80
N ASP A 46 12.55 14.94 -8.20
CA ASP A 46 11.21 14.79 -7.65
C ASP A 46 10.63 13.50 -8.23
N PRO A 47 10.48 12.42 -7.43
CA PRO A 47 9.85 11.22 -7.93
C PRO A 47 8.46 11.59 -8.42
N PRO A 48 8.07 11.23 -9.66
CA PRO A 48 6.69 11.39 -10.07
C PRO A 48 5.84 10.62 -9.07
N THR A 49 4.96 11.34 -8.36
CA THR A 49 3.99 10.74 -7.46
C THR A 49 3.30 9.63 -8.24
N SER A 50 3.28 8.43 -7.66
CA SER A 50 2.69 7.28 -8.33
C SER A 50 1.25 7.66 -8.71
N PRO A 51 0.79 7.46 -9.96
CA PRO A 51 -0.57 7.82 -10.35
C PRO A 51 -1.64 7.17 -9.46
N VAL A 52 -1.30 6.03 -8.82
CA VAL A 52 -2.12 5.38 -7.77
C VAL A 52 -2.34 6.31 -6.58
N LEU A 53 -1.31 7.00 -6.10
CA LEU A 53 -1.35 7.88 -4.93
C LEU A 53 -2.17 9.15 -5.21
N ASP A 54 -2.04 9.73 -6.41
CA ASP A 54 -2.82 10.91 -6.81
C ASP A 54 -4.31 10.59 -6.90
N ILE A 55 -4.66 9.50 -7.60
CA ILE A 55 -6.04 9.05 -7.75
C ILE A 55 -6.62 8.69 -6.38
N LEU A 56 -5.88 7.94 -5.56
CA LEU A 56 -6.30 7.58 -4.21
C LEU A 56 -6.50 8.82 -3.33
N GLY A 57 -5.59 9.79 -3.38
CA GLY A 57 -5.70 11.03 -2.62
C GLY A 57 -7.00 11.78 -2.93
N SER A 58 -7.29 11.99 -4.20
CA SER A 58 -8.52 12.67 -4.62
C SER A 58 -9.80 11.95 -4.16
N ARG A 59 -9.81 10.61 -4.20
CA ARG A 59 -10.95 9.78 -3.77
C ARG A 59 -11.11 9.75 -2.26
N LEU A 60 -10.00 9.74 -1.52
CA LEU A 60 -10.00 9.80 -0.07
C LEU A 60 -10.59 11.12 0.41
N ASP A 61 -10.29 12.25 -0.23
CA ASP A 61 -10.86 13.54 0.13
C ASP A 61 -12.40 13.52 0.06
N SER A 62 -12.97 13.00 -1.03
CA SER A 62 -14.43 12.83 -1.15
C SER A 62 -14.98 11.88 -0.09
N PHE A 63 -14.32 10.74 0.09
CA PHE A 63 -14.71 9.73 1.09
C PHE A 63 -14.73 10.29 2.51
N TYR A 64 -13.77 11.15 2.87
CA TYR A 64 -13.72 11.78 4.19
C TYR A 64 -14.87 12.76 4.40
N LEU A 65 -15.18 13.59 3.39
CA LEU A 65 -16.29 14.54 3.47
C LEU A 65 -17.64 13.83 3.66
N GLU A 66 -17.84 12.70 2.99
CA GLU A 66 -19.07 11.91 3.07
C GLU A 66 -19.23 11.18 4.42
N ASN A 67 -18.14 11.00 5.17
CA ASN A 67 -18.12 10.16 6.37
C ASN A 67 -17.68 10.90 7.65
N LEU A 68 -17.71 12.24 7.67
CA LEU A 68 -17.28 13.06 8.81
C LEU A 68 -17.90 12.63 10.14
N GLU A 69 -19.23 12.46 10.21
CA GLU A 69 -19.92 12.07 11.45
C GLU A 69 -19.48 10.68 11.96
N LYS A 70 -19.20 9.76 11.05
CA LYS A 70 -18.74 8.40 11.40
C LYS A 70 -17.29 8.40 11.86
N ILE A 71 -16.45 9.30 11.32
CA ILE A 71 -15.10 9.53 11.80
C ILE A 71 -15.15 10.03 13.24
N GLU A 72 -15.97 11.04 13.53
CA GLU A 72 -16.14 11.59 14.89
C GLU A 72 -16.65 10.52 15.87
N THR A 73 -17.60 9.69 15.44
CA THR A 73 -18.12 8.57 16.25
C THR A 73 -17.00 7.59 16.59
N LEU A 74 -16.21 7.16 15.60
CA LEU A 74 -15.06 6.27 15.82
C LEU A 74 -14.04 6.90 16.77
N MET A 75 -13.77 8.21 16.65
CA MET A 75 -12.84 8.90 17.54
C MET A 75 -13.38 8.97 18.98
N GLY A 76 -14.70 9.16 19.16
CA GLY A 76 -15.37 9.05 20.44
C GLY A 76 -15.09 7.68 21.09
N GLU A 77 -15.38 6.59 20.38
CA GLU A 77 -15.13 5.21 20.83
C GLU A 77 -13.66 4.97 21.22
N LEU A 78 -12.72 5.44 20.40
CA LEU A 78 -11.29 5.28 20.67
C LEU A 78 -10.81 6.14 21.85
N SER A 79 -11.42 7.30 22.08
CA SER A 79 -11.04 8.22 23.17
C SER A 79 -11.44 7.72 24.55
N GLU A 80 -12.56 7.01 24.67
CA GLU A 80 -13.07 6.48 25.94
C GLU A 80 -12.10 5.47 26.58
N THR A 81 -11.35 4.74 25.74
CA THR A 81 -10.42 3.71 26.22
C THR A 81 -9.12 4.26 26.81
N LYS A 82 -8.85 5.59 26.72
CA LYS A 82 -7.61 6.26 27.21
C LYS A 82 -6.32 5.48 26.86
N THR A 83 -6.28 4.90 25.68
CA THR A 83 -5.17 4.07 25.19
C THR A 83 -4.06 4.93 24.58
N GLN A 84 -2.89 4.33 24.29
CA GLN A 84 -1.81 5.01 23.55
C GLN A 84 -2.29 5.52 22.18
N LEU A 85 -3.31 4.90 21.58
CA LEU A 85 -3.90 5.36 20.32
C LEU A 85 -4.40 6.80 20.40
N TYR A 86 -5.06 7.17 21.50
CA TYR A 86 -5.53 8.55 21.70
C TYR A 86 -4.36 9.55 21.71
N ARG A 87 -3.21 9.13 22.24
CA ARG A 87 -1.99 9.94 22.20
C ARG A 87 -1.53 10.14 20.76
N TYR A 88 -1.44 9.08 19.95
CA TYR A 88 -1.09 9.20 18.53
C TYR A 88 -2.05 10.14 17.78
N LEU A 89 -3.36 10.02 18.01
CA LEU A 89 -4.36 10.91 17.39
C LEU A 89 -4.15 12.38 17.75
N ARG A 90 -3.67 12.68 18.97
CA ARG A 90 -3.40 14.06 19.39
C ARG A 90 -2.16 14.64 18.71
N TYR A 91 -1.08 13.87 18.59
CA TYR A 91 0.19 14.35 18.04
C TYR A 91 0.22 14.36 16.50
N TYR A 92 -0.54 13.47 15.87
CA TYR A 92 -0.55 13.27 14.42
C TYR A 92 -1.93 13.63 13.82
N PRO A 93 -2.17 14.91 13.49
CA PRO A 93 -3.41 15.33 12.85
C PRO A 93 -3.55 14.66 11.48
N GLY A 94 -4.77 14.25 11.12
CA GLY A 94 -5.08 13.50 9.92
C GLY A 94 -5.04 11.98 10.12
N LEU A 95 -4.43 11.48 11.20
CA LEU A 95 -4.38 10.05 11.50
C LEU A 95 -5.78 9.47 11.76
N GLU A 96 -6.70 10.27 12.31
CA GLU A 96 -8.11 9.90 12.49
C GLU A 96 -8.78 9.44 11.20
N ARG A 97 -8.43 10.09 10.09
CA ARG A 97 -8.96 9.78 8.76
C ARG A 97 -8.43 8.44 8.28
N ILE A 98 -7.12 8.19 8.46
CA ILE A 98 -6.49 6.94 8.07
C ILE A 98 -7.01 5.77 8.91
N PHE A 99 -7.18 5.97 10.22
CA PHE A 99 -7.81 4.98 11.12
C PHE A 99 -9.21 4.64 10.63
N TYR A 100 -9.99 5.65 10.25
CA TYR A 100 -11.33 5.43 9.72
C TYR A 100 -11.33 4.62 8.43
N VAL A 101 -10.40 4.84 7.48
CA VAL A 101 -10.31 4.03 6.25
C VAL A 101 -10.06 2.56 6.59
N VAL A 102 -9.07 2.28 7.43
CA VAL A 102 -8.69 0.91 7.79
C VAL A 102 -9.83 0.20 8.53
N VAL A 103 -10.50 0.88 9.46
CA VAL A 103 -11.62 0.29 10.20
C VAL A 103 -12.84 0.09 9.29
N SER A 104 -13.15 1.04 8.41
CA SER A 104 -14.25 0.92 7.46
C SER A 104 -14.02 -0.21 6.47
N TRP A 105 -12.78 -0.38 5.99
CA TRP A 105 -12.38 -1.52 5.20
C TRP A 105 -12.54 -2.85 5.94
N ALA A 106 -12.09 -2.92 7.20
CA ALA A 106 -12.22 -4.13 8.01
C ALA A 106 -13.69 -4.50 8.27
N ARG A 107 -14.56 -3.51 8.50
CA ARG A 107 -16.02 -3.70 8.65
C ARG A 107 -16.63 -4.26 7.37
N ARG A 108 -16.31 -3.68 6.20
CA ARG A 108 -16.85 -4.10 4.90
C ARG A 108 -16.43 -5.53 4.55
N ASN A 109 -15.20 -5.91 4.88
CA ASN A 109 -14.69 -7.27 4.70
C ASN A 109 -15.07 -8.23 5.83
N GLN A 110 -15.93 -7.83 6.77
CA GLN A 110 -16.41 -8.64 7.89
C GLN A 110 -15.26 -9.23 8.75
N LEU A 111 -14.14 -8.51 8.84
CA LEU A 111 -12.96 -8.93 9.59
C LEU A 111 -13.11 -8.67 11.09
N LEU A 112 -13.98 -7.73 11.46
CA LEU A 112 -14.21 -7.39 12.85
C LEU A 112 -15.14 -8.40 13.54
N ASN A 113 -14.73 -8.87 14.72
CA ASN A 113 -15.48 -9.81 15.54
C ASN A 113 -15.15 -9.58 17.03
N GLU A 114 -15.61 -10.48 17.91
CA GLU A 114 -15.35 -10.39 19.35
C GLU A 114 -13.84 -10.41 19.69
N CYS A 115 -13.01 -11.06 18.88
CA CYS A 115 -11.56 -11.09 19.06
C CYS A 115 -10.86 -9.90 18.39
N ILE A 116 -11.22 -9.60 17.14
CA ILE A 116 -10.62 -8.54 16.33
C ILE A 116 -11.55 -7.33 16.32
N ARG A 117 -11.37 -6.45 17.31
CA ARG A 117 -12.07 -5.15 17.40
C ARG A 117 -11.39 -4.06 16.57
N ALA A 118 -12.12 -2.98 16.29
CA ALA A 118 -11.62 -1.82 15.53
C ALA A 118 -10.31 -1.23 16.11
N GLU A 119 -10.21 -1.17 17.44
CA GLU A 119 -8.99 -0.77 18.16
C GLU A 119 -7.76 -1.57 17.70
N HIS A 120 -7.88 -2.88 17.51
CA HIS A 120 -6.76 -3.72 17.08
C HIS A 120 -6.32 -3.39 15.65
N MET A 121 -7.25 -3.03 14.76
CA MET A 121 -6.90 -2.58 13.41
C MET A 121 -6.10 -1.27 13.45
N CYS A 122 -6.52 -0.31 14.27
CA CYS A 122 -5.77 0.93 14.49
C CYS A 122 -4.39 0.64 15.10
N MET A 123 -4.31 -0.25 16.08
CA MET A 123 -3.04 -0.65 16.70
C MET A 123 -2.10 -1.34 15.70
N MET A 124 -2.61 -2.20 14.82
CA MET A 124 -1.82 -2.80 13.74
C MET A 124 -1.23 -1.73 12.82
N LEU A 125 -2.03 -0.75 12.40
CA LEU A 125 -1.54 0.36 11.59
C LEU A 125 -0.49 1.18 12.34
N THR A 126 -0.70 1.52 13.61
CA THR A 126 0.28 2.27 14.41
C THR A 126 1.58 1.52 14.58
N LEU A 127 1.54 0.21 14.89
CA LEU A 127 2.75 -0.61 14.99
C LEU A 127 3.46 -0.73 13.64
N PHE A 128 2.72 -0.82 12.53
CA PHE A 128 3.30 -0.81 11.19
C PHE A 128 4.02 0.51 10.93
N ALA A 129 3.33 1.64 11.15
CA ALA A 129 3.82 2.98 10.87
C ALA A 129 5.00 3.42 11.76
N THR A 130 5.13 2.83 12.95
CA THR A 130 6.27 3.02 13.86
C THR A 130 7.41 2.02 13.65
N GLY A 131 7.27 1.09 12.70
CA GLY A 131 8.30 0.08 12.40
C GLY A 131 8.40 -1.05 13.43
N ARG A 132 7.38 -1.25 14.26
CA ARG A 132 7.39 -2.19 15.40
C ARG A 132 6.85 -3.58 15.08
N ILE A 133 6.14 -3.74 13.96
CA ILE A 133 5.77 -5.07 13.48
C ILE A 133 6.93 -5.69 12.68
N LEU A 134 7.23 -6.95 12.95
CA LEU A 134 8.27 -7.68 12.22
C LEU A 134 8.03 -7.63 10.70
N GLY A 135 9.06 -7.21 9.97
CA GLY A 135 9.04 -7.09 8.50
C GLY A 135 8.44 -5.80 7.96
N SER A 136 7.87 -4.91 8.79
CA SER A 136 7.32 -3.64 8.31
C SER A 136 8.41 -2.70 7.80
N THR A 137 9.55 -2.65 8.49
CA THR A 137 10.70 -1.81 8.11
C THR A 137 11.36 -2.21 6.79
N SER A 138 11.13 -3.43 6.31
CA SER A 138 11.58 -3.87 4.99
C SER A 138 10.72 -3.31 3.85
N ILE A 139 9.50 -2.84 4.16
CA ILE A 139 8.55 -2.27 3.18
C ILE A 139 8.56 -0.75 3.28
N MET A 140 8.54 -0.21 4.50
CA MET A 140 8.43 1.22 4.73
C MET A 140 9.29 1.64 5.94
N PRO A 141 10.11 2.70 5.82
CA PRO A 141 10.72 3.31 7.01
C PRO A 141 9.63 3.85 7.95
N PRO A 142 9.88 3.95 9.27
CA PRO A 142 8.89 4.51 10.20
C PRO A 142 8.43 5.91 9.77
N VAL A 143 7.12 6.08 9.67
CA VAL A 143 6.46 7.37 9.35
C VAL A 143 6.00 8.07 10.63
N LEU A 144 5.72 7.31 11.69
CA LEU A 144 5.36 7.83 13.01
C LEU A 144 6.45 7.54 14.02
N ASP A 145 6.67 8.46 14.95
CA ASP A 145 7.59 8.29 16.06
C ASP A 145 6.99 7.39 17.14
N THR A 146 7.86 6.69 17.88
CA THR A 146 7.40 5.91 19.03
C THR A 146 7.12 6.85 20.20
N LEU A 147 5.83 7.05 20.52
CA LEU A 147 5.42 7.89 21.64
C LEU A 147 5.58 7.15 22.98
N SER A 148 6.78 7.15 23.56
CA SER A 148 7.03 6.56 24.89
C SER A 148 6.38 7.38 26.01
N ALA A 149 6.10 6.76 27.16
CA ALA A 149 5.53 7.44 28.33
C ALA A 149 6.39 8.60 28.87
N ALA A 150 7.69 8.64 28.56
CA ALA A 150 8.58 9.75 28.90
C ALA A 150 8.53 10.82 27.80
N THR A 151 7.86 11.93 28.10
CA THR A 151 8.03 13.29 27.53
C THR A 151 8.75 13.39 26.19
N VAL A 152 8.04 13.09 25.10
CA VAL A 152 8.40 13.65 23.80
C VAL A 152 7.84 15.07 23.79
N GLU A 153 8.70 16.07 23.67
CA GLU A 153 8.25 17.45 23.50
C GLU A 153 7.48 17.56 22.17
N GLU A 154 6.32 18.20 22.20
CA GLU A 154 5.40 18.27 21.05
C GLU A 154 6.02 18.95 19.83
N ASP A 155 7.04 19.79 20.05
CA ASP A 155 7.77 20.53 19.03
C ASP A 155 8.83 19.70 18.27
N ASP A 156 9.25 18.55 18.80
CA ASP A 156 10.25 17.68 18.15
C ASP A 156 9.60 16.66 17.18
N ILE A 157 8.27 16.56 17.15
CA ILE A 157 7.56 15.56 16.36
C ILE A 157 7.36 16.06 14.93
N VAL A 158 7.96 15.35 13.98
CA VAL A 158 7.78 15.61 12.55
C VAL A 158 6.42 15.07 12.12
N LYS A 159 5.53 15.97 11.72
CA LYS A 159 4.17 15.62 11.27
C LYS A 159 4.21 15.14 9.82
N PRO A 160 3.64 13.95 9.50
CA PRO A 160 3.57 13.46 8.13
C PRO A 160 2.75 14.38 7.23
N THR A 161 3.15 14.47 5.96
CA THR A 161 2.35 15.12 4.91
C THR A 161 1.16 14.24 4.52
N THR A 162 0.16 14.84 3.84
CA THR A 162 -0.97 14.10 3.29
C THR A 162 -0.52 12.96 2.38
N GLU A 163 0.47 13.21 1.51
CA GLU A 163 1.04 12.19 0.62
C GLU A 163 1.69 11.04 1.41
N GLN A 164 2.41 11.36 2.50
CA GLN A 164 3.01 10.33 3.36
C GLN A 164 1.94 9.48 4.05
N TYR A 165 0.81 10.05 4.46
CA TYR A 165 -0.32 9.26 5.00
C TYR A 165 -0.96 8.36 3.94
N ILE A 166 -1.15 8.85 2.72
CA ILE A 166 -1.71 8.06 1.61
C ILE A 166 -0.75 6.92 1.28
N ASN A 167 0.54 7.21 1.15
CA ASN A 167 1.55 6.20 0.87
C ASN A 167 1.64 5.17 2.00
N MET A 168 1.59 5.60 3.26
CA MET A 168 1.53 4.73 4.43
C MET A 168 0.32 3.78 4.37
N LEU A 169 -0.85 4.27 3.93
CA LEU A 169 -2.04 3.44 3.76
C LEU A 169 -1.83 2.36 2.69
N VAL A 170 -1.28 2.72 1.52
CA VAL A 170 -0.98 1.75 0.44
C VAL A 170 0.02 0.69 0.92
N LEU A 171 1.12 1.12 1.53
CA LEU A 171 2.17 0.22 2.03
C LEU A 171 1.71 -0.63 3.20
N PHE A 172 0.73 -0.16 3.97
CA PHE A 172 0.09 -0.98 5.02
C PHE A 172 -0.68 -2.16 4.42
N TYR A 173 -1.44 -1.94 3.33
CA TYR A 173 -2.10 -3.04 2.62
C TYR A 173 -1.10 -3.96 1.93
N GLU A 174 -0.02 -3.42 1.36
CA GLU A 174 1.10 -4.22 0.84
C GLU A 174 1.68 -5.13 1.93
N TYR A 175 1.92 -4.57 3.11
CA TYR A 175 2.45 -5.31 4.24
C TYR A 175 1.50 -6.43 4.69
N MET A 176 0.21 -6.15 4.83
CA MET A 176 -0.77 -7.18 5.19
C MET A 176 -0.91 -8.26 4.11
N ALA A 177 -0.78 -7.90 2.83
CA ALA A 177 -0.74 -8.83 1.71
C ALA A 177 0.58 -9.63 1.63
N SER A 178 1.63 -9.19 2.32
CA SER A 178 2.96 -9.79 2.22
C SER A 178 3.08 -11.15 2.91
N ARG A 179 4.11 -11.89 2.51
CA ARG A 179 4.50 -13.12 3.22
C ARG A 179 5.02 -12.87 4.63
N TYR A 180 5.54 -11.68 4.93
CA TYR A 180 6.03 -11.32 6.26
C TYR A 180 4.88 -11.35 7.25
N PHE A 181 3.77 -10.66 6.93
CA PHE A 181 2.57 -10.64 7.78
C PHE A 181 1.93 -12.02 7.91
N LYS A 182 1.77 -12.76 6.81
CA LYS A 182 1.20 -14.12 6.84
C LYS A 182 1.96 -15.06 7.78
N LYS A 183 3.29 -14.94 7.83
CA LYS A 183 4.17 -15.84 8.59
C LYS A 183 4.49 -15.38 10.01
N LEU A 184 3.87 -14.29 10.49
CA LEU A 184 4.04 -13.89 11.88
C LEU A 184 3.74 -15.07 12.81
N THR A 185 4.50 -15.20 13.89
CA THR A 185 4.22 -16.23 14.90
C THR A 185 3.25 -15.70 15.95
N GLN A 186 3.39 -14.40 16.24
CA GLN A 186 2.59 -13.65 17.18
C GLN A 186 2.53 -12.18 16.77
N LEU A 187 1.48 -11.51 17.20
CA LEU A 187 1.30 -10.07 17.08
C LEU A 187 0.89 -9.52 18.44
N SER A 188 1.78 -8.76 19.08
CA SER A 188 1.59 -8.22 20.43
C SER A 188 1.27 -6.73 20.35
N PHE A 189 0.30 -6.28 21.14
CA PHE A 189 -0.09 -4.88 21.24
C PHE A 189 0.41 -4.20 22.54
N ALA A 190 1.29 -4.88 23.28
CA ALA A 190 1.79 -4.42 24.57
C ALA A 190 2.49 -3.07 24.50
N GLU A 191 3.20 -2.79 23.40
CA GLU A 191 3.87 -1.50 23.18
C GLU A 191 2.89 -0.31 23.09
N LEU A 192 1.63 -0.58 22.73
CA LEU A 192 0.55 0.41 22.71
C LEU A 192 -0.32 0.37 23.97
N GLY A 193 0.15 -0.32 25.02
CA GLY A 193 -0.53 -0.44 26.30
C GLY A 193 -1.71 -1.41 26.29
N CYS A 194 -1.85 -2.26 25.27
CA CYS A 194 -2.89 -3.29 25.20
C CYS A 194 -2.32 -4.68 25.49
N SER A 195 -2.95 -5.44 26.40
CA SER A 195 -2.50 -6.79 26.77
C SER A 195 -2.88 -7.87 25.77
N SER A 196 -3.69 -7.56 24.75
CA SER A 196 -4.04 -8.49 23.69
C SER A 196 -2.80 -8.96 22.94
N VAL A 197 -2.74 -10.27 22.69
CA VAL A 197 -1.75 -10.89 21.81
C VAL A 197 -2.49 -11.83 20.87
N PHE A 198 -2.31 -11.64 19.57
CA PHE A 198 -2.81 -12.56 18.58
C PHE A 198 -1.76 -13.64 18.30
N LEU A 199 -2.22 -14.89 18.24
CA LEU A 199 -1.39 -16.07 18.05
C LEU A 199 -1.92 -16.91 16.90
N ARG A 200 -1.04 -17.74 16.32
CA ARG A 200 -1.41 -18.85 15.43
C ARG A 200 -2.26 -18.43 14.21
N GLY A 201 -1.99 -17.27 13.62
CA GLY A 201 -2.63 -16.86 12.38
C GLY A 201 -4.08 -16.37 12.54
N GLN A 202 -4.47 -15.86 13.71
CA GLN A 202 -5.78 -15.19 13.87
C GLN A 202 -6.01 -14.04 12.87
N TRP A 203 -4.94 -13.47 12.32
CA TRP A 203 -4.97 -12.44 11.27
C TRP A 203 -4.96 -13.01 9.85
N VAL A 204 -5.04 -14.33 9.64
CA VAL A 204 -5.09 -14.92 8.29
C VAL A 204 -6.26 -14.38 7.46
N PRO A 205 -7.48 -14.20 8.00
CA PRO A 205 -8.55 -13.55 7.25
C PRO A 205 -8.20 -12.11 6.83
N ILE A 206 -7.47 -11.38 7.67
CA ILE A 206 -6.99 -10.03 7.34
C ILE A 206 -5.98 -10.09 6.19
N HIS A 207 -5.05 -11.05 6.23
CA HIS A 207 -4.10 -11.27 5.14
C HIS A 207 -4.81 -11.57 3.81
N GLU A 208 -5.78 -12.48 3.81
CA GLU A 208 -6.52 -12.86 2.59
C GLU A 208 -7.28 -11.67 2.00
N ALA A 209 -8.02 -10.92 2.83
CA ALA A 209 -8.71 -9.71 2.38
C ALA A 209 -7.74 -8.62 1.89
N ALA A 210 -6.58 -8.48 2.54
CA ALA A 210 -5.58 -7.51 2.15
C ALA A 210 -4.89 -7.86 0.82
N VAL A 211 -4.67 -9.14 0.55
CA VAL A 211 -4.16 -9.63 -0.74
C VAL A 211 -5.07 -9.15 -1.88
N ASP A 212 -6.37 -9.41 -1.77
CA ASP A 212 -7.33 -9.01 -2.80
C ASP A 212 -7.40 -7.48 -2.93
N THR A 213 -7.44 -6.77 -1.80
CA THR A 213 -7.49 -5.30 -1.78
C THR A 213 -6.25 -4.67 -2.42
N TYR A 214 -5.05 -5.14 -2.07
CA TYR A 214 -3.80 -4.59 -2.57
C TYR A 214 -3.62 -4.85 -4.08
N TYR A 215 -3.93 -6.06 -4.55
CA TYR A 215 -3.84 -6.35 -5.98
C TYR A 215 -4.86 -5.55 -6.80
N ASN A 216 -6.09 -5.38 -6.31
CA ASN A 216 -7.07 -4.52 -6.98
C ASN A 216 -6.64 -3.05 -7.01
N LEU A 217 -6.07 -2.55 -5.91
CA LEU A 217 -5.54 -1.19 -5.83
C LEU A 217 -4.41 -0.94 -6.83
N VAL A 218 -3.43 -1.85 -6.91
CA VAL A 218 -2.20 -1.66 -7.70
C VAL A 218 -2.41 -2.01 -9.18
N LEU A 219 -3.16 -3.06 -9.48
CA LEU A 219 -3.32 -3.57 -10.86
C LEU A 219 -4.52 -2.95 -11.57
N ASN A 220 -5.65 -2.82 -10.86
CA ASN A 220 -6.90 -2.38 -11.46
C ASN A 220 -7.20 -0.90 -11.19
N LEU A 221 -6.39 -0.25 -10.33
CA LEU A 221 -6.70 1.07 -9.75
C LEU A 221 -8.12 1.11 -9.15
N ASP A 222 -8.60 -0.06 -8.72
CA ASP A 222 -9.94 -0.22 -8.18
C ASP A 222 -9.92 0.06 -6.68
N LEU A 223 -10.55 1.18 -6.34
CA LEU A 223 -10.67 1.70 -4.99
C LEU A 223 -11.97 1.26 -4.31
N GLU A 224 -12.87 0.57 -5.01
CA GLU A 224 -14.15 0.12 -4.46
C GLU A 224 -13.93 -0.89 -3.34
N GLY A 225 -12.96 -1.80 -3.49
CA GLY A 225 -12.55 -2.71 -2.42
C GLY A 225 -12.09 -1.97 -1.15
N LEU A 226 -11.48 -0.80 -1.28
CA LEU A 226 -10.91 -0.01 -0.18
C LEU A 226 -11.86 1.06 0.41
N LEU A 227 -12.75 1.64 -0.38
CA LEU A 227 -13.62 2.75 0.03
C LEU A 227 -15.12 2.40 -0.01
N GLY A 228 -15.50 1.39 -0.79
CA GLY A 228 -16.90 0.98 -1.01
C GLY A 228 -17.58 1.78 -2.11
N GLN A 229 -18.68 1.24 -2.65
CA GLN A 229 -19.58 1.97 -3.54
C GLN A 229 -20.67 2.70 -2.75
N ASP A 230 -20.92 3.95 -3.12
CA ASP A 230 -22.31 4.44 -3.21
C ASP A 230 -22.91 3.96 -4.54
N VAL A 231 -24.20 3.63 -4.51
CA VAL A 231 -25.01 2.96 -5.56
C VAL A 231 -25.19 3.81 -6.85
N LEU A 232 -24.30 4.75 -7.14
CA LEU A 232 -24.41 5.69 -8.26
C LEU A 232 -23.09 5.87 -9.00
N SER A 233 -22.66 4.85 -9.74
CA SER A 233 -21.92 5.03 -10.99
C SER A 233 -22.08 3.81 -11.90
N THR A 234 -23.14 3.89 -12.68
CA THR A 234 -23.43 3.19 -13.92
C THR A 234 -22.19 3.07 -14.81
N ASN A 235 -22.01 1.88 -15.40
CA ASN A 235 -21.09 1.54 -16.50
C ASN A 235 -19.61 1.38 -16.13
N GLY A 236 -19.31 0.28 -15.44
CA GLY A 236 -18.02 -0.40 -15.58
C GLY A 236 -17.80 -0.83 -17.03
N SER A 237 -17.27 0.07 -17.85
CA SER A 237 -16.48 -0.34 -19.01
C SER A 237 -15.09 -0.69 -18.48
N CYS A 238 -14.96 -1.85 -17.83
CA CYS A 238 -13.70 -2.57 -17.84
C CYS A 238 -13.39 -2.88 -19.32
N ARG A 239 -12.65 -1.98 -19.97
CA ARG A 239 -11.93 -2.35 -21.18
C ARG A 239 -10.84 -3.28 -20.73
N GLU A 240 -11.14 -4.58 -20.66
CA GLU A 240 -10.11 -5.58 -20.93
C GLU A 240 -9.43 -5.12 -22.22
N CYS A 241 -8.17 -4.71 -22.11
CA CYS A 241 -7.39 -4.47 -23.31
C CYS A 241 -7.27 -5.83 -23.98
N GLU A 242 -7.94 -6.01 -25.12
CA GLU A 242 -7.71 -7.17 -25.96
C GLU A 242 -6.20 -7.31 -26.17
N PRO A 243 -5.64 -8.53 -26.00
CA PRO A 243 -4.22 -8.74 -26.19
C PRO A 243 -3.86 -8.32 -27.62
N PHE A 244 -3.17 -7.18 -27.76
CA PHE A 244 -2.75 -6.69 -29.05
C PHE A 244 -1.37 -7.25 -29.38
N THR A 245 -1.24 -7.75 -30.61
CA THR A 245 0.04 -8.22 -31.13
C THR A 245 0.80 -6.99 -31.62
N ILE A 246 1.97 -6.73 -31.04
CA ILE A 246 2.90 -5.71 -31.57
C ILE A 246 3.60 -6.35 -32.76
N GLU A 247 3.14 -6.05 -33.97
CA GLU A 247 3.92 -6.32 -35.17
C GLU A 247 5.07 -5.31 -35.23
N LEU A 248 6.28 -5.80 -35.01
CA LEU A 248 7.49 -5.01 -35.24
C LEU A 248 7.49 -4.58 -36.72
N PRO A 249 7.76 -3.31 -37.03
CA PRO A 249 7.83 -2.85 -38.40
C PRO A 249 8.85 -3.72 -39.15
N GLY A 250 8.37 -4.42 -40.18
CA GLY A 250 9.21 -5.17 -41.09
C GLY A 250 10.31 -4.23 -41.58
N LEU A 251 11.55 -4.56 -41.24
CA LEU A 251 12.72 -3.87 -41.75
C LEU A 251 12.57 -3.75 -43.26
N PHE A 252 12.51 -2.51 -43.72
CA PHE A 252 12.64 -2.13 -45.12
C PHE A 252 13.74 -2.97 -45.77
N CYS A 253 13.38 -3.66 -46.85
CA CYS A 253 14.35 -4.28 -47.73
C CYS A 253 15.31 -3.18 -48.22
N PHE A 254 16.58 -3.27 -47.82
CA PHE A 254 17.65 -2.62 -48.58
C PHE A 254 17.84 -3.44 -49.86
N GLU A 255 17.25 -2.98 -50.96
CA GLU A 255 17.65 -3.41 -52.29
C GLU A 255 19.05 -2.86 -52.58
N SER A 256 19.90 -3.76 -53.08
CA SER A 256 21.27 -3.53 -53.57
C SER A 256 21.32 -2.67 -54.82
#